data_AF-A0A831JMP8-F1
#
_entry.id   AF-A0A831JMP8-F1
#
_cell.length_a   1.000
_cell.length_b   1.000
_cell.length_c   1.000
_cell.angle_alpha   90.00
_cell.angle_beta   90.00
_cell.angle_gamma   90.00
#
_symmetry.space_group_name_H-M   'P 1'
#
loop_
_entity.id
_entity.type
_entity.pdbx_description
1 polymer ?
#
loop_
_entity_poly.entity_id
_entity_poly.type
_entity_poly.pdbx_seq_one_letter_code
_entity_poly.pdbx_strand_id
1 'polypeptide(L)'
;YAPLHPRCGTNFLFIVMTVSIIVFSFLKWPTLYIRILSRILLLPVVAGISYEIIKLAGRSDNKIIAAFVYPGLLLQKLTTREPDDNQLEVAIASLKSVLEDEGGQEFESI
;
A
#
# COMPACT_ATOMS: atom_id res chain seq x y z
N TYR A 1 -18.62 1.68 -6.26
CA TYR A 1 -17.37 1.98 -5.54
C TYR A 1 -16.57 0.69 -5.45
N ALA A 2 -15.35 0.61 -5.98
CA ALA A 2 -14.55 -0.61 -5.87
C ALA A 2 -13.61 -0.45 -4.66
N PRO A 3 -13.67 -1.32 -3.64
CA PRO A 3 -12.76 -1.25 -2.48
C PRO A 3 -11.30 -1.57 -2.84
N LEU A 4 -11.07 -2.06 -4.07
CA LEU A 4 -9.76 -2.48 -4.54
C LEU A 4 -9.04 -1.32 -5.19
N HIS A 5 -7.90 -0.94 -4.62
CA HIS A 5 -7.03 0.07 -5.19
C HIS A 5 -5.58 -0.43 -5.30
N PRO A 6 -4.92 -0.27 -6.45
CA PRO A 6 -3.54 -0.75 -6.67
C PRO A 6 -2.51 -0.03 -5.78
N ARG A 7 -2.85 1.13 -5.21
CA ARG A 7 -1.97 1.89 -4.30
C ARG A 7 -2.32 1.71 -2.80
N CYS A 8 -3.17 0.75 -2.46
CA CYS A 8 -3.55 0.49 -1.07
C CYS A 8 -2.38 -0.07 -0.24
N GLY A 9 -2.38 0.19 1.07
CA GLY A 9 -1.35 -0.27 2.02
C GLY A 9 -1.14 -1.78 2.02
N THR A 10 -2.18 -2.58 1.78
CA THR A 10 -2.06 -4.04 1.66
C THR A 10 -1.19 -4.45 0.47
N ASN A 11 -1.29 -3.74 -0.65
CA ASN A 11 -0.44 -3.99 -1.82
C ASN A 11 1.00 -3.51 -1.56
N PHE A 12 1.18 -2.40 -0.85
CA PHE A 12 2.51 -1.93 -0.42
C PHE A 12 3.24 -3.00 0.41
N LEU A 13 2.58 -3.58 1.41
CA LEU A 13 3.16 -4.63 2.25
C LEU A 13 3.56 -5.86 1.43
N PHE A 14 2.73 -6.27 0.47
CA PHE A 14 3.03 -7.39 -0.42
C PHE A 14 4.28 -7.13 -1.27
N ILE A 15 4.40 -5.93 -1.85
CA ILE A 15 5.57 -5.52 -2.64
C ILE A 15 6.82 -5.51 -1.75
N VAL A 16 6.77 -4.87 -0.59
CA VAL A 16 7.89 -4.79 0.35
C VAL A 16 8.38 -6.18 0.77
N MET A 17 7.46 -7.09 1.07
CA MET A 17 7.80 -8.48 1.44
C MET A 17 8.48 -9.21 0.28
N THR A 18 7.93 -9.10 -0.93
CA THR A 18 8.50 -9.72 -2.13
C THR A 18 9.91 -9.20 -2.42
N VAL A 19 10.08 -7.88 -2.41
CA VAL A 19 11.38 -7.23 -2.60
C VAL A 19 12.37 -7.66 -1.51
N SER A 20 11.92 -7.72 -0.25
CA SER A 20 12.75 -8.18 0.86
C SER A 20 13.26 -9.60 0.64
N ILE A 21 12.38 -10.53 0.26
CA ILE A 21 12.77 -11.92 -0.02
C ILE A 21 13.82 -11.96 -1.12
N ILE A 22 13.62 -11.23 -2.22
CA ILE A 22 14.57 -11.19 -3.33
C ILE A 22 15.92 -10.61 -2.88
N VAL A 23 15.93 -9.43 -2.27
CA VAL A 23 17.17 -8.75 -1.83
C VAL A 23 17.93 -9.59 -0.81
N PHE A 24 17.25 -10.11 0.21
CA PHE A 24 17.88 -10.92 1.25
C PHE A 24 18.24 -12.33 0.77
N SER A 25 17.61 -12.86 -0.28
CA SER A 25 17.97 -14.17 -0.85
C SER A 25 19.37 -14.18 -1.47
N PHE A 26 19.89 -13.03 -1.91
CA PHE A 26 21.26 -12.94 -2.41
C PHE A 26 22.30 -12.90 -1.30
N LEU A 27 21.88 -12.58 -0.07
CA LEU A 27 22.75 -12.64 1.10
C LEU A 27 22.76 -14.08 1.62
N LYS A 28 23.96 -14.65 1.74
CA LYS A 28 24.16 -15.98 2.34
C LYS A 28 23.86 -15.95 3.85
N TRP A 29 24.32 -16.96 4.58
CA TRP A 29 24.14 -17.13 6.01
C TRP A 29 25.43 -16.69 6.74
N PRO A 30 25.68 -15.38 6.94
CA PRO A 30 26.82 -14.92 7.70
C PRO A 30 26.57 -15.06 9.21
N THR A 31 27.59 -14.76 10.01
CA THR A 31 27.48 -14.68 11.47
C THR A 31 26.39 -13.69 11.91
N LEU A 32 25.86 -13.90 13.13
CA LEU A 32 24.69 -13.18 13.66
C LEU A 32 24.83 -11.65 13.57
N TYR A 33 26.03 -11.12 13.87
CA TYR A 33 26.33 -9.68 13.79
C TYR A 33 26.20 -9.12 12.36
N ILE A 34 26.81 -9.79 11.39
CA ILE A 34 26.77 -9.36 9.98
C ILE A 34 25.34 -9.43 9.44
N ARG A 35 24.55 -10.41 9.88
CA ARG A 35 23.13 -10.55 9.50
C ARG A 35 22.26 -9.40 10.02
N ILE A 36 22.52 -8.91 11.24
CA ILE A 36 21.77 -7.76 11.78
C ILE A 36 22.17 -6.50 11.04
N LEU A 37 23.48 -6.28 10.85
CA LEU A 37 23.99 -5.08 10.20
C LEU A 37 23.51 -4.97 8.75
N SER A 38 23.50 -6.08 8.00
CA SER A 38 23.02 -6.09 6.62
C SER A 38 21.53 -5.74 6.50
N ARG A 39 20.69 -6.18 7.45
CA ARG A 39 19.25 -5.85 7.47
C ARG A 39 19.00 -4.37 7.72
N ILE A 40 19.71 -3.78 8.66
CA ILE A 40 19.59 -2.35 8.97
C ILE A 40 20.04 -1.51 7.77
N LEU A 41 21.16 -1.89 7.14
CA LEU A 41 21.70 -1.16 6.00
C LEU A 41 20.83 -1.28 4.74
N LEU A 42 20.20 -2.44 4.51
CA LEU A 42 19.38 -2.70 3.34
C LEU A 42 17.92 -2.26 3.47
N LEU A 43 17.45 -1.91 4.67
CA LEU A 43 16.12 -1.34 4.89
C LEU A 43 15.80 -0.17 3.93
N PRO A 44 16.63 0.88 3.82
CA PRO A 44 16.37 1.99 2.90
C PRO A 44 16.35 1.56 1.43
N VAL A 45 17.17 0.57 1.05
CA VAL A 45 17.19 0.04 -0.32
C VAL A 45 15.88 -0.69 -0.64
N VAL A 46 15.43 -1.56 0.26
CA VAL A 46 14.15 -2.27 0.12
C VAL A 46 12.99 -1.28 0.06
N ALA A 47 12.98 -0.27 0.95
CA ALA A 47 11.95 0.77 0.98
C ALA A 47 11.92 1.58 -0.32
N GLY A 48 13.09 2.00 -0.83
CA GLY A 48 13.21 2.76 -2.08
C GLY A 48 12.74 1.98 -3.30
N ILE A 49 13.18 0.72 -3.44
CA ILE A 49 12.74 -0.14 -4.56
C ILE A 49 11.23 -0.37 -4.49
N SER A 50 10.70 -0.66 -3.30
CA SER A 50 9.26 -0.89 -3.11
C SER A 50 8.43 0.35 -3.43
N TYR A 51 8.93 1.54 -3.06
CA TYR A 51 8.30 2.82 -3.38
C TYR A 51 8.24 3.08 -4.90
N GLU A 52 9.32 2.83 -5.62
CA GLU A 52 9.33 3.02 -7.08
C GLU A 52 8.40 2.00 -7.79
N ILE A 53 8.34 0.76 -7.31
CA ILE A 53 7.42 -0.25 -7.85
C ILE A 53 5.96 0.16 -7.63
N ILE A 54 5.58 0.63 -6.44
CA ILE A 54 4.19 1.03 -6.18
C ILE A 54 3.81 2.31 -6.92
N LYS A 55 4.76 3.25 -7.07
CA LYS A 55 4.59 4.45 -7.89
C LYS A 55 4.39 4.11 -9.36
N LEU A 56 5.16 3.15 -9.89
CA LEU A 56 5.01 2.66 -11.25
C LEU A 56 3.68 1.91 -11.43
N ALA A 57 3.29 1.05 -10.49
CA ALA A 57 1.99 0.40 -10.48
C ALA A 57 0.82 1.39 -10.47
N GLY A 58 1.00 2.56 -9.86
CA GLY A 58 0.03 3.65 -9.90
C GLY A 58 -0.02 4.44 -11.20
N ARG A 59 1.06 4.44 -12.00
CA ARG A 59 1.20 5.26 -13.21
C ARG A 59 1.08 4.47 -14.52
N SER A 60 1.26 3.15 -14.47
CA SER A 60 1.32 2.29 -15.64
C SER A 60 0.15 1.32 -15.69
N ASP A 61 -0.55 1.28 -16.83
CA ASP A 61 -1.63 0.32 -17.11
C ASP A 61 -1.10 -0.97 -17.78
N ASN A 62 0.16 -1.31 -17.51
CA ASN A 62 0.82 -2.44 -18.14
C ASN A 62 0.34 -3.75 -17.51
N LYS A 63 -0.14 -4.69 -18.33
CA LYS A 63 -0.68 -5.99 -17.91
C LYS A 63 0.28 -6.80 -17.04
N ILE A 64 1.59 -6.66 -17.26
CA ILE A 64 2.61 -7.35 -16.44
C ILE A 64 2.63 -6.81 -15.01
N ILE A 65 2.58 -5.48 -14.86
CA ILE A 65 2.58 -4.82 -13.56
C ILE A 65 1.26 -5.10 -12.84
N ALA A 66 0.14 -5.05 -13.57
CA ALA A 66 -1.17 -5.43 -13.06
C ALA A 66 -1.20 -6.87 -12.54
N ALA A 67 -0.56 -7.82 -13.24
CA ALA A 67 -0.45 -9.21 -12.79
C ALA A 67 0.39 -9.36 -11.51
N PHE A 68 1.47 -8.59 -11.36
CA PHE A 68 2.28 -8.58 -10.13
C PHE A 68 1.54 -7.97 -8.92
N VAL A 69 0.67 -6.99 -9.16
CA VAL A 69 -0.13 -6.30 -8.12
C VAL A 69 -1.41 -7.08 -7.78
N TYR A 70 -1.92 -7.88 -8.72
CA TYR A 70 -3.10 -8.72 -8.55
C TYR A 70 -3.14 -9.56 -7.25
N PRO A 71 -2.08 -10.28 -6.83
CA PRO A 71 -2.09 -10.97 -5.55
C PRO A 71 -2.32 -10.04 -4.35
N GLY A 72 -1.78 -8.82 -4.38
CA GLY A 72 -2.06 -7.80 -3.36
C GLY A 72 -3.52 -7.32 -3.36
N LEU A 73 -4.18 -7.31 -4.52
CA LEU A 73 -5.61 -7.03 -4.63
C LEU A 73 -6.48 -8.19 -4.13
N LEU A 74 -6.03 -9.44 -4.27
CA LEU A 74 -6.70 -10.61 -3.68
C LEU A 74 -6.66 -10.56 -2.16
N LEU A 75 -5.54 -10.11 -1.58
CA LEU A 75 -5.45 -9.90 -0.12
C LEU A 75 -6.44 -8.82 0.36
N GLN A 76 -6.68 -7.77 -0.43
CA GLN A 76 -7.72 -6.80 -0.13
C GLN A 76 -9.09 -7.47 -0.13
N LYS A 77 -9.44 -8.28 -1.15
CA LYS A 77 -10.71 -9.03 -1.17
C LYS A 77 -10.91 -9.93 0.05
N LEU A 78 -9.83 -10.47 0.62
CA LEU A 78 -9.88 -11.29 1.82
C LEU A 78 -10.06 -10.46 3.11
N THR A 79 -9.51 -9.24 3.14
CA THR A 79 -9.42 -8.41 4.36
C THR A 79 -10.44 -7.28 4.42
N THR A 80 -11.05 -6.89 3.30
CA THR A 80 -12.04 -5.81 3.22
C THR A 80 -13.46 -6.36 3.11
N ARG A 81 -14.40 -5.77 3.85
CA ARG A 81 -15.84 -5.98 3.72
C ARG A 81 -16.51 -4.69 3.27
N GLU A 82 -17.68 -4.80 2.64
CA GLU A 82 -18.51 -3.64 2.33
C GLU A 82 -18.96 -2.96 3.65
N PRO A 83 -18.84 -1.63 3.76
CA PRO A 83 -19.20 -0.89 4.98
C PRO A 83 -20.72 -0.89 5.19
N ASP A 84 -21.15 -0.82 6.45
CA ASP A 84 -22.56 -0.62 6.78
C ASP A 84 -22.99 0.87 6.71
N ASP A 85 -24.30 1.10 6.72
CA ASP A 85 -24.87 2.45 6.58
C ASP A 85 -24.44 3.41 7.71
N ASN A 86 -24.28 2.90 8.94
CA ASN A 86 -23.83 3.72 10.08
C ASN A 86 -22.35 4.11 9.92
N GLN A 87 -21.52 3.20 9.39
CA GLN A 87 -20.13 3.50 9.05
C GLN A 87 -20.05 4.56 7.95
N LEU A 88 -20.97 4.54 6.98
CA LEU A 88 -21.06 5.57 5.94
C LEU A 88 -21.42 6.94 6.52
N GLU A 89 -22.40 7.00 7.43
CA GLU A 89 -22.85 8.24 8.09
C GLU A 89 -21.69 8.89 8.86
N VAL A 90 -20.98 8.11 9.67
CA VAL A 90 -19.81 8.58 10.43
C VAL A 90 -18.69 9.05 9.50
N ALA A 91 -18.44 8.33 8.40
CA ALA A 91 -17.42 8.70 7.42
C ALA A 91 -17.74 10.03 6.74
N ILE A 92 -19.00 10.26 6.36
CA ILE A 92 -19.45 11.51 5.74
C ILE A 92 -19.36 12.66 6.75
N ALA A 93 -19.84 12.46 7.98
CA ALA A 93 -19.77 13.49 9.03
C ALA A 93 -18.33 13.89 9.35
N SER A 94 -17.42 12.92 9.44
CA SER A 94 -15.99 13.16 9.68
C SER A 94 -15.34 13.92 8.52
N LEU A 95 -15.68 13.55 7.27
CA LEU A 95 -15.13 14.21 6.09
C LEU A 95 -15.61 15.66 5.98
N LYS A 96 -16.90 15.93 6.25
CA LYS A 96 -17.46 17.28 6.25
C LYS A 96 -16.76 18.19 7.26
N SER A 97 -16.56 17.71 8.49
CA SER A 97 -15.88 18.48 9.54
C SER A 97 -14.46 18.92 9.14
N VAL A 98 -13.68 18.05 8.47
CA VAL A 98 -12.32 18.40 8.02
C VAL A 98 -12.36 19.45 6.90
N LEU A 99 -13.31 19.33 5.97
CA LEU A 99 -13.45 20.28 4.86
C LEU A 99 -13.93 21.65 5.32
N GLU A 100 -14.79 21.71 6.33
CA GLU A 100 -15.23 22.96 6.96
C GLU A 100 -14.05 23.70 7.62
N ASP A 101 -13.18 22.97 8.32
CA ASP A 101 -11.98 23.53 8.96
C ASP A 101 -10.91 24.01 7.96
N GLU A 102 -10.81 23.38 6.79
CA GLU A 102 -9.91 23.82 5.70
C GLU A 102 -10.50 24.96 4.82
N GLY A 103 -11.69 25.48 5.15
CA GLY A 103 -12.33 26.61 4.47
C GLY A 103 -13.15 26.25 3.23
N GLY A 104 -13.55 24.98 3.08
CA GLY A 104 -14.24 24.45 1.90
C GLY A 104 -15.76 24.45 2.02
N GLN A 105 -16.39 25.57 1.66
CA GLN A 105 -17.80 25.60 1.26
C GLN A 105 -17.96 24.99 -0.14
N GLU A 106 -18.00 23.65 -0.29
CA GLU A 106 -18.23 23.05 -1.62
C GLU A 106 -19.02 21.72 -1.61
N PHE A 107 -19.51 21.23 -0.47
CA PHE A 107 -20.25 19.95 -0.42
C PHE A 107 -21.79 20.08 -0.41
N GLU A 108 -22.34 21.30 -0.32
CA GLU A 108 -23.80 21.51 -0.19
C GLU A 108 -24.59 21.30 -1.51
N SER A 109 -23.92 20.91 -2.61
CA SER A 109 -24.53 20.83 -3.96
C SER A 109 -24.62 19.43 -4.55
N ILE A 110 -24.56 18.36 -3.75
CA ILE A 110 -24.79 16.97 -4.21
C ILE A 110 -26.02 16.39 -3.52
#